data_AF-A0A364K5Q2-F1
#
_entry.id   AF-A0A364K5Q2-F1
#
_cell.length_a   1.000
_cell.length_b   1.000
_cell.length_c   1.000
_cell.angle_alpha   90.00
_cell.angle_beta   90.00
_cell.angle_gamma   90.00
#
_symmetry.space_group_name_H-M   'P 1'
#
loop_
_entity.id
_entity.type
_entity.pdbx_description
1 polymer ?
#
loop_
_entity_poly.entity_id
_entity_poly.type
_entity_poly.pdbx_seq_one_letter_code
_entity_poly.pdbx_strand_id
1 'polypeptide(L)'
;MDKIGSPIAPEQRGRVMDPKKIDEWLSDLKPLINKTTEIPLVDKDPLVTAEDLKNVDKKKIASYVTYFDSQNTNRNTNIRLAAEAMDKIVVNPGEKFSFNKETGPHDAAHGYKPATVIVKGEFTQGIGGGICQVSSTLYNSADRAGLRITRLQHHSKGVTYVPPNRDATVSDGGPDFEFKNNYKKPIAIRVVMKETSITVHIYSVPELEPNKRIVPDAPNKAQIKQEKVKDPTKPNANLPKDDKINNNDPDKKDQNQDAQNPSQPNQDPQKPTEPNQDIKPVDQDPNGQKSTNP
;
A
#
# COMPACT_ATOMS: atom_id res chain seq x y z
N MET A 1 -0.82 -0.34 7.08
CA MET A 1 0.48 -0.50 7.79
C MET A 1 0.33 -0.32 9.29
N ASP A 2 1.38 -0.60 10.08
CA ASP A 2 1.39 -0.26 11.51
C ASP A 2 1.33 1.26 11.72
N LYS A 3 0.71 1.69 12.83
CA LYS A 3 0.62 3.09 13.22
C LYS A 3 1.40 3.36 14.50
N ILE A 4 1.89 4.59 14.66
CA ILE A 4 2.47 5.06 15.92
C ILE A 4 1.43 4.85 17.03
N GLY A 5 1.86 4.16 18.09
CA GLY A 5 1.02 3.80 19.23
C GLY A 5 0.40 2.40 19.16
N SER A 6 0.55 1.68 18.04
CA SER A 6 0.23 0.25 17.99
C SER A 6 1.12 -0.56 18.96
N PRO A 7 0.64 -1.72 19.46
CA PRO A 7 1.46 -2.61 20.29
C PRO A 7 2.78 -2.99 19.60
N ILE A 8 3.89 -2.85 20.32
CA ILE A 8 5.22 -3.18 19.81
C ILE A 8 5.59 -4.59 20.27
N ALA A 9 5.79 -5.49 19.30
CA ALA A 9 6.39 -6.79 19.58
C ALA A 9 7.90 -6.61 19.86
N PRO A 10 8.47 -7.36 20.82
CA PRO A 10 9.89 -7.32 21.08
C PRO A 10 10.67 -7.83 19.86
N GLU A 11 11.82 -7.22 19.60
CA GLU A 11 12.68 -7.65 18.52
C GLU A 11 13.22 -9.07 18.74
N GLN A 12 13.42 -9.80 17.64
CA GLN A 12 14.00 -11.13 17.65
C GLN A 12 15.30 -11.12 16.85
N ARG A 13 16.36 -11.67 17.44
CA ARG A 13 17.60 -11.91 16.70
C ARG A 13 17.38 -13.00 15.66
N GLY A 14 17.78 -12.70 14.44
CA GLY A 14 17.78 -13.67 13.35
C GLY A 14 19.09 -14.46 13.33
N ARG A 15 19.11 -15.51 12.51
CA ARG A 15 20.34 -16.21 12.11
C ARG A 15 20.45 -16.17 10.60
N VAL A 16 21.64 -15.89 10.10
CA VAL A 16 21.95 -15.91 8.66
C VAL A 16 23.16 -16.79 8.40
N MET A 17 23.26 -17.30 7.18
CA MET A 17 24.41 -18.09 6.73
C MET A 17 25.69 -17.25 6.80
N ASP A 18 26.76 -17.84 7.33
CA ASP A 18 28.10 -17.24 7.36
C ASP A 18 28.73 -17.36 5.96
N PRO A 19 28.82 -16.26 5.18
CA PRO A 19 29.29 -16.35 3.81
C PRO A 19 30.75 -16.81 3.75
N LYS A 20 31.57 -16.41 4.73
CA LYS A 20 33.01 -16.72 4.72
C LYS A 20 33.25 -18.20 4.91
N LYS A 21 32.56 -18.82 5.88
CA LYS A 21 32.66 -20.26 6.11
C LYS A 21 32.09 -21.07 4.95
N ILE A 22 31.04 -20.56 4.31
CA ILE A 22 30.51 -21.19 3.09
C ILE A 22 31.51 -21.09 1.93
N ASP A 23 32.16 -19.95 1.74
CA ASP A 23 33.19 -19.80 0.72
C ASP A 23 34.38 -20.75 0.99
N GLU A 24 34.78 -20.90 2.25
CA GLU A 24 35.78 -21.91 2.68
C GLU A 24 35.33 -23.33 2.35
N TRP A 25 34.07 -23.69 2.63
CA TRP A 25 33.51 -25.00 2.29
C TRP A 25 33.47 -25.25 0.79
N LEU A 26 33.07 -24.25 0.00
CA LEU A 26 33.02 -24.33 -1.45
C LEU A 26 34.41 -24.46 -2.06
N SER A 27 35.45 -23.94 -1.38
CA SER A 27 36.84 -24.06 -1.83
C SER A 27 37.42 -25.47 -1.68
N ASP A 28 36.94 -26.27 -0.71
CA ASP A 28 37.26 -27.69 -0.57
C ASP A 28 36.04 -28.51 -0.13
N LEU A 29 35.30 -29.00 -1.11
CA LEU A 29 34.08 -29.78 -0.90
C LEU A 29 34.34 -31.25 -0.54
N LYS A 30 35.54 -31.79 -0.80
CA LYS A 30 35.85 -33.22 -0.61
C LYS A 30 35.53 -33.73 0.81
N PRO A 31 35.81 -32.99 1.90
CA PRO A 31 35.50 -33.43 3.26
C PRO A 31 34.00 -33.48 3.56
N LEU A 32 33.18 -32.79 2.77
CA LEU A 32 31.75 -32.56 3.00
C LEU A 32 30.86 -33.50 2.14
N ILE A 33 31.42 -34.13 1.11
CA ILE A 33 30.69 -35.09 0.25
C ILE A 33 30.16 -36.25 1.09
N ASN A 34 28.88 -36.58 0.92
CA ASN A 34 28.16 -37.64 1.63
C ASN A 34 28.16 -37.51 3.16
N LYS A 35 28.40 -36.30 3.70
CA LYS A 35 28.28 -36.00 5.13
C LYS A 35 27.23 -34.93 5.39
N THR A 36 26.33 -35.19 6.33
CA THR A 36 25.45 -34.17 6.88
C THR A 36 26.29 -33.18 7.67
N THR A 37 26.31 -31.91 7.25
CA THR A 37 27.05 -30.84 7.92
C THR A 37 26.09 -29.71 8.25
N GLU A 38 26.14 -29.21 9.48
CA GLU A 38 25.30 -28.09 9.91
C GLU A 38 25.74 -26.80 9.22
N ILE A 39 24.82 -26.12 8.54
CA ILE A 39 25.10 -24.85 7.86
C ILE A 39 25.68 -23.86 8.88
N PRO A 40 26.83 -23.22 8.60
CA PRO A 40 27.40 -22.25 9.50
C PRO A 40 26.47 -21.04 9.54
N LEU A 41 25.88 -20.79 10.70
CA LEU A 41 25.01 -19.66 10.95
C LEU A 41 25.71 -18.65 11.87
N VAL A 42 25.47 -17.38 11.63
CA VAL A 42 25.84 -16.27 12.52
C VAL A 42 24.60 -15.50 12.91
N ASP A 43 24.62 -14.97 14.14
CA ASP A 43 23.54 -14.11 14.62
C ASP A 43 23.49 -12.82 13.82
N LYS A 44 22.27 -12.36 13.55
CA LYS A 44 22.00 -11.11 12.86
C LYS A 44 21.06 -10.28 13.72
N ASP A 45 21.54 -9.10 14.07
CA ASP A 45 20.72 -8.13 14.77
C ASP A 45 19.53 -7.68 13.90
N PRO A 46 18.38 -7.39 14.53
CA PRO A 46 17.19 -6.95 13.83
C PRO A 46 17.41 -5.60 13.16
N LEU A 47 16.77 -5.39 12.00
CA LEU A 47 16.83 -4.10 11.29
C LEU A 47 16.07 -2.99 12.02
N VAL A 48 15.09 -3.36 12.83
CA VAL A 48 14.25 -2.46 13.62
C VAL A 48 14.13 -3.03 15.02
N THR A 49 14.43 -2.24 16.04
CA THR A 49 14.24 -2.61 17.45
C THR A 49 12.95 -2.02 18.01
N ALA A 50 12.49 -2.51 19.17
CA ALA A 50 11.39 -1.88 19.88
C ALA A 50 11.71 -0.43 20.28
N GLU A 51 12.98 -0.12 20.54
CA GLU A 51 13.43 1.25 20.80
C GLU A 51 13.31 2.15 19.57
N ASP A 52 13.68 1.65 18.38
CA ASP A 52 13.51 2.38 17.13
C ASP A 52 12.03 2.77 16.92
N LEU A 53 11.10 1.85 17.17
CA LEU A 53 9.66 2.11 17.02
C LEU A 53 9.11 3.09 18.07
N LYS A 54 9.64 3.08 19.30
CA LYS A 54 9.28 4.07 20.35
C LYS A 54 9.78 5.48 19.99
N ASN A 55 10.88 5.57 19.25
CA ASN A 55 11.56 6.82 18.93
C ASN A 55 11.37 7.28 17.47
N VAL A 56 10.58 6.55 16.65
CA VAL A 56 10.40 6.82 15.22
C VAL A 56 9.81 8.20 14.92
N ASP A 57 9.16 8.83 15.90
CA ASP A 57 8.52 10.14 15.77
C ASP A 57 9.32 11.31 16.38
N LYS A 58 10.58 11.09 16.80
CA LYS A 58 11.37 12.09 17.55
C LYS A 58 12.14 13.07 16.68
N LYS A 59 12.63 12.67 15.50
CA LYS A 59 13.39 13.55 14.59
C LYS A 59 12.61 13.79 13.31
N LYS A 60 12.19 15.04 13.09
CA LYS A 60 11.60 15.45 11.80
C LYS A 60 12.70 15.52 10.74
N ILE A 61 12.60 14.68 9.72
CA ILE A 61 13.57 14.65 8.62
C ILE A 61 13.13 15.51 7.43
N ALA A 62 11.83 15.63 7.18
CA ALA A 62 11.29 16.49 6.13
C ALA A 62 9.87 16.98 6.43
N SER A 63 9.45 18.02 5.70
CA SER A 63 8.07 18.46 5.67
C SER A 63 7.72 19.18 4.38
N TYR A 64 6.45 19.07 3.98
CA TYR A 64 5.88 19.84 2.89
C TYR A 64 4.47 20.30 3.25
N VAL A 65 4.10 21.50 2.81
CA VAL A 65 2.79 22.11 3.06
C VAL A 65 2.18 22.54 1.74
N THR A 66 0.88 22.32 1.60
CA THR A 66 0.06 22.91 0.53
C THR A 66 -1.15 23.59 1.14
N TYR A 67 -1.74 24.55 0.41
CA TYR A 67 -2.87 25.34 0.89
C TYR A 67 -4.12 25.06 0.08
N PHE A 68 -5.27 25.27 0.70
CA PHE A 68 -6.58 25.10 0.07
C PHE A 68 -7.57 26.12 0.62
N ASP A 69 -8.69 26.27 -0.09
CA ASP A 69 -9.77 27.17 0.30
C ASP A 69 -10.64 26.53 1.40
N SER A 70 -10.78 27.20 2.55
CA SER A 70 -11.62 26.72 3.65
C SER A 70 -13.11 26.68 3.29
N GLN A 71 -13.55 27.46 2.30
CA GLN A 71 -14.96 27.53 1.89
C GLN A 71 -15.41 26.30 1.08
N ASN A 72 -14.49 25.50 0.54
CA ASN A 72 -14.83 24.30 -0.21
C ASN A 72 -15.03 23.09 0.72
N THR A 73 -16.16 23.04 1.41
CA THR A 73 -16.47 22.07 2.48
C THR A 73 -16.37 20.61 2.05
N ASN A 74 -16.90 20.25 0.87
CA ASN A 74 -16.82 18.88 0.35
C ASN A 74 -15.38 18.48 0.04
N ARG A 75 -14.63 19.35 -0.65
CA ARG A 75 -13.21 19.11 -0.96
C ARG A 75 -12.39 18.97 0.33
N ASN A 76 -12.66 19.80 1.33
CA ASN A 76 -11.96 19.76 2.60
C ASN A 76 -12.30 18.49 3.38
N THR A 77 -13.53 17.99 3.26
CA THR A 77 -13.90 16.67 3.80
C THR A 77 -13.07 15.56 3.15
N ASN A 78 -12.90 15.56 1.83
CA ASN A 78 -12.08 14.56 1.13
C ASN A 78 -10.60 14.64 1.54
N ILE A 79 -10.04 15.86 1.65
CA ILE A 79 -8.67 16.08 2.12
C ILE A 79 -8.49 15.54 3.53
N ARG A 80 -9.45 15.80 4.42
CA ARG A 80 -9.41 15.33 5.81
C ARG A 80 -9.42 13.80 5.88
N LEU A 81 -10.31 13.14 5.14
CA LEU A 81 -10.38 11.66 5.12
C LEU A 81 -9.07 11.04 4.64
N ALA A 82 -8.51 11.54 3.53
CA ALA A 82 -7.22 11.05 3.03
C ALA A 82 -6.06 11.36 4.00
N ALA A 83 -6.08 12.52 4.67
CA ALA A 83 -5.09 12.89 5.68
C ALA A 83 -5.13 11.98 6.90
N GLU A 84 -6.32 11.68 7.44
CA GLU A 84 -6.53 10.79 8.58
C GLU A 84 -6.10 9.35 8.28
N ALA A 85 -6.37 8.88 7.06
CA ALA A 85 -5.99 7.54 6.63
C ALA A 85 -4.47 7.34 6.72
N MET A 86 -3.69 8.31 6.23
CA MET A 86 -2.22 8.20 6.18
C MET A 86 -1.50 8.73 7.44
N ASP A 87 -2.18 9.39 8.37
CA ASP A 87 -1.55 9.86 9.61
C ASP A 87 -1.10 8.68 10.50
N LYS A 88 0.05 8.91 11.15
CA LYS A 88 0.75 8.00 12.07
C LYS A 88 1.28 6.72 11.45
N ILE A 89 1.27 6.55 10.12
CA ILE A 89 1.81 5.34 9.50
C ILE A 89 3.32 5.23 9.72
N VAL A 90 3.78 4.04 10.13
CA VAL A 90 5.20 3.67 10.17
C VAL A 90 5.54 2.87 8.92
N VAL A 91 6.65 3.20 8.28
CA VAL A 91 7.19 2.48 7.11
C VAL A 91 8.58 1.95 7.47
N ASN A 92 8.70 0.64 7.57
CA ASN A 92 9.93 -0.03 8.00
C ASN A 92 11.02 -0.02 6.92
N PRO A 93 12.30 -0.26 7.27
CA PRO A 93 13.38 -0.43 6.32
C PRO A 93 13.04 -1.42 5.20
N GLY A 94 13.11 -0.97 3.96
CA GLY A 94 12.80 -1.77 2.78
C GLY A 94 11.31 -1.90 2.43
N GLU A 95 10.40 -1.43 3.28
CA GLU A 95 8.96 -1.46 3.05
C GLU A 95 8.54 -0.43 1.99
N LYS A 96 7.48 -0.76 1.22
CA LYS A 96 6.88 0.11 0.21
C LYS A 96 5.56 0.67 0.72
N PHE A 97 5.41 1.99 0.66
CA PHE A 97 4.16 2.71 0.86
C PHE A 97 3.43 2.88 -0.48
N SER A 98 2.11 2.71 -0.47
CA SER A 98 1.19 2.99 -1.59
C SER A 98 0.09 3.90 -1.07
N PHE A 99 -0.15 5.02 -1.74
CA PHE A 99 -1.16 5.99 -1.32
C PHE A 99 -2.55 5.38 -1.41
N ASN A 100 -2.93 4.82 -2.56
CA ASN A 100 -4.26 4.24 -2.76
C ASN A 100 -4.54 3.10 -1.78
N LYS A 101 -3.53 2.25 -1.51
CA LYS A 101 -3.68 1.15 -0.54
C LYS A 101 -4.02 1.66 0.86
N GLU A 102 -3.36 2.71 1.31
CA GLU A 102 -3.56 3.22 2.68
C GLU A 102 -4.78 4.14 2.79
N THR A 103 -5.20 4.82 1.72
CA THR A 103 -6.44 5.62 1.73
C THR A 103 -7.72 4.83 1.49
N GLY A 104 -7.60 3.63 0.91
CA GLY A 104 -8.75 2.84 0.47
C GLY A 104 -9.52 3.48 -0.69
N PRO A 105 -10.70 2.94 -1.04
CA PRO A 105 -11.53 3.43 -2.15
C PRO A 105 -12.03 4.87 -1.92
N HIS A 106 -12.02 5.68 -2.98
CA HIS A 106 -12.42 7.09 -2.98
C HIS A 106 -13.88 7.29 -3.39
N ASP A 107 -14.80 6.53 -2.78
CA ASP A 107 -16.23 6.53 -3.12
C ASP A 107 -17.13 7.15 -2.03
N ALA A 108 -18.42 7.29 -2.35
CA ALA A 108 -19.41 7.85 -1.42
C ALA A 108 -19.65 6.96 -0.18
N ALA A 109 -19.49 5.64 -0.29
CA ALA A 109 -19.69 4.70 0.81
C ALA A 109 -18.61 4.87 1.90
N HIS A 110 -17.40 5.25 1.49
CA HIS A 110 -16.29 5.59 2.38
C HIS A 110 -16.30 7.07 2.83
N GLY A 111 -17.39 7.80 2.52
CA GLY A 111 -17.63 9.15 3.02
C GLY A 111 -17.07 10.27 2.14
N TYR A 112 -16.41 9.96 1.02
CA TYR A 112 -15.94 10.96 0.07
C TYR A 112 -17.12 11.69 -0.59
N LYS A 113 -16.92 12.96 -0.86
CA LYS A 113 -17.95 13.90 -1.33
C LYS A 113 -17.63 14.41 -2.74
N PRO A 114 -18.65 14.79 -3.52
CA PRO A 114 -18.46 15.46 -4.80
C PRO A 114 -17.74 16.80 -4.65
N ALA A 115 -16.66 16.99 -5.38
CA ALA A 115 -15.89 18.23 -5.50
C ALA A 115 -15.26 18.34 -6.90
N THR A 116 -14.62 19.47 -7.21
CA THR A 116 -13.90 19.62 -8.47
C THR A 116 -12.78 18.58 -8.58
N VAL A 117 -12.78 17.83 -9.68
CA VAL A 117 -11.77 16.85 -10.08
C VAL A 117 -11.28 17.16 -11.49
N ILE A 118 -10.15 16.56 -11.90
CA ILE A 118 -9.65 16.61 -13.26
C ILE A 118 -9.88 15.25 -13.92
N VAL A 119 -10.72 15.20 -14.96
CA VAL A 119 -10.96 13.98 -15.75
C VAL A 119 -10.56 14.27 -17.20
N LYS A 120 -9.65 13.45 -17.75
CA LYS A 120 -9.11 13.61 -19.12
C LYS A 120 -8.62 15.04 -19.44
N GLY A 121 -8.06 15.73 -18.43
CA GLY A 121 -7.54 17.10 -18.58
C GLY A 121 -8.57 18.23 -18.39
N GLU A 122 -9.83 17.90 -18.12
CA GLU A 122 -10.88 18.89 -17.88
C GLU A 122 -11.36 18.92 -16.42
N PHE A 123 -11.69 20.11 -15.93
CA PHE A 123 -12.26 20.28 -14.59
C PHE A 123 -13.73 19.91 -14.60
N THR A 124 -14.09 18.89 -13.82
CA THR A 124 -15.47 18.40 -13.67
C THR A 124 -15.84 18.17 -12.21
N GLN A 125 -17.11 17.92 -11.94
CA GLN A 125 -17.58 17.52 -10.62
C GLN A 125 -17.47 16.00 -10.50
N GLY A 126 -16.81 15.52 -9.45
CA GLY A 126 -16.64 14.10 -9.19
C GLY A 126 -16.36 13.82 -7.72
N ILE A 127 -16.49 12.56 -7.30
CA ILE A 127 -16.19 12.16 -5.92
C ILE A 127 -14.67 12.20 -5.73
N GLY A 128 -14.21 12.64 -4.56
CA GLY A 128 -12.79 12.60 -4.19
C GLY A 128 -11.95 13.79 -4.66
N GLY A 129 -12.58 14.88 -5.14
CA GLY A 129 -11.86 16.12 -5.42
C GLY A 129 -11.05 16.60 -4.20
N GLY A 130 -9.77 16.91 -4.42
CA GLY A 130 -8.81 17.30 -3.37
C GLY A 130 -7.80 16.20 -2.97
N ILE A 131 -8.05 14.92 -3.27
CA ILE A 131 -7.17 13.82 -2.87
C ILE A 131 -5.78 13.92 -3.54
N CYS A 132 -5.71 14.29 -4.83
CA CYS A 132 -4.43 14.51 -5.51
C CYS A 132 -3.56 15.60 -4.86
N GLN A 133 -4.15 16.56 -4.14
CA GLN A 133 -3.37 17.54 -3.37
C GLN A 133 -2.70 16.87 -2.16
N VAL A 134 -3.38 15.92 -1.52
CA VAL A 134 -2.85 15.17 -0.37
C VAL A 134 -1.69 14.28 -0.81
N SER A 135 -1.86 13.51 -1.90
CA SER A 135 -0.78 12.68 -2.48
C SER A 135 0.40 13.54 -2.93
N SER A 136 0.16 14.71 -3.55
CA SER A 136 1.23 15.64 -3.93
C SER A 136 1.97 16.19 -2.71
N THR A 137 1.25 16.52 -1.63
CA THR A 137 1.89 17.00 -0.38
C THR A 137 2.78 15.91 0.23
N LEU A 138 2.30 14.66 0.23
CA LEU A 138 3.09 13.51 0.68
C LEU A 138 4.30 13.27 -0.23
N TYR A 139 4.14 13.28 -1.55
CA TYR A 139 5.22 13.11 -2.52
C TYR A 139 6.36 14.09 -2.28
N ASN A 140 6.03 15.37 -2.17
CA ASN A 140 7.05 16.39 -1.96
C ASN A 140 7.75 16.24 -0.61
N SER A 141 7.04 15.81 0.44
CA SER A 141 7.65 15.55 1.74
C SER A 141 8.58 14.32 1.70
N ALA A 142 8.16 13.25 1.01
CA ALA A 142 8.93 12.03 0.83
C ALA A 142 10.19 12.27 -0.01
N ASP A 143 10.08 13.04 -1.09
CA ASP A 143 11.22 13.40 -1.94
C ASP A 143 12.21 14.31 -1.18
N ARG A 144 11.71 15.31 -0.42
CA ARG A 144 12.54 16.10 0.51
C ARG A 144 13.28 15.24 1.52
N ALA A 145 12.65 14.18 2.00
CA ALA A 145 13.24 13.22 2.93
C ALA A 145 14.25 12.28 2.26
N GLY A 146 14.44 12.33 0.94
CA GLY A 146 15.36 11.45 0.23
C GLY A 146 14.85 10.02 0.04
N LEU A 147 13.54 9.78 0.23
CA LEU A 147 12.95 8.47 0.04
C LEU A 147 12.95 8.09 -1.45
N ARG A 148 13.06 6.79 -1.72
CA ARG A 148 13.06 6.28 -3.09
C ARG A 148 11.63 6.24 -3.62
N ILE A 149 11.27 7.20 -4.46
CA ILE A 149 10.01 7.19 -5.20
C ILE A 149 10.01 6.02 -6.19
N THR A 150 8.99 5.17 -6.11
CA THR A 150 8.88 3.95 -6.95
C THR A 150 7.77 4.04 -7.98
N ARG A 151 6.77 4.89 -7.75
CA ARG A 151 5.70 5.17 -8.71
C ARG A 151 5.23 6.61 -8.57
N LEU A 152 5.16 7.32 -9.70
CA LEU A 152 4.75 8.71 -9.79
C LEU A 152 4.17 8.96 -11.17
N GLN A 153 3.05 9.68 -11.22
CA GLN A 153 2.47 10.16 -12.46
C GLN A 153 1.96 11.60 -12.26
N HIS A 154 2.28 12.48 -13.20
CA HIS A 154 1.81 13.86 -13.20
C HIS A 154 0.48 13.98 -13.96
N HIS A 155 -0.31 14.99 -13.61
CA HIS A 155 -1.49 15.36 -14.39
C HIS A 155 -1.05 15.85 -15.77
N SER A 156 -1.88 15.63 -16.79
CA SER A 156 -1.68 16.22 -18.12
C SER A 156 -1.84 17.74 -18.13
N LYS A 157 -2.45 18.30 -17.09
CA LYS A 157 -2.70 19.73 -16.91
C LYS A 157 -2.11 20.22 -15.60
N GLY A 158 -1.53 21.41 -15.61
CA GLY A 158 -0.97 22.03 -14.41
C GLY A 158 -2.01 22.22 -13.31
N VAL A 159 -1.61 21.93 -12.08
CA VAL A 159 -2.38 22.14 -10.85
C VAL A 159 -1.87 23.36 -10.10
N THR A 160 -2.71 23.99 -9.27
CA THR A 160 -2.36 25.27 -8.63
C THR A 160 -1.71 25.15 -7.25
N TYR A 161 -1.76 23.97 -6.62
CA TYR A 161 -1.32 23.76 -5.23
C TYR A 161 0.14 23.33 -5.09
N VAL A 162 0.83 23.01 -6.20
CA VAL A 162 2.27 22.68 -6.25
C VAL A 162 2.90 23.21 -7.54
N PRO A 163 4.24 23.41 -7.58
CA PRO A 163 4.94 23.80 -8.80
C PRO A 163 4.84 22.76 -9.93
N PRO A 164 5.17 23.12 -11.18
CA PRO A 164 5.22 22.16 -12.28
C PRO A 164 6.10 20.94 -11.97
N ASN A 165 5.64 19.75 -12.39
CA ASN A 165 6.27 18.45 -12.12
C ASN A 165 6.40 18.09 -10.63
N ARG A 166 5.64 18.75 -9.75
CA ARG A 166 5.63 18.47 -8.30
C ARG A 166 4.30 17.89 -7.82
N ASP A 167 3.41 17.52 -8.73
CA ASP A 167 2.15 16.87 -8.43
C ASP A 167 2.25 15.34 -8.52
N ALA A 168 1.38 14.63 -7.82
CA ALA A 168 1.27 13.17 -7.85
C ALA A 168 -0.20 12.78 -8.03
N THR A 169 -0.55 12.31 -9.22
CA THR A 169 -1.91 11.88 -9.58
C THR A 169 -2.22 10.52 -8.97
N VAL A 170 -3.42 10.39 -8.41
CA VAL A 170 -3.92 9.13 -7.84
C VAL A 170 -5.37 8.92 -8.25
N SER A 171 -5.77 7.67 -8.47
CA SER A 171 -7.18 7.28 -8.63
C SER A 171 -7.38 5.79 -8.32
N ASP A 172 -8.59 5.42 -7.89
CA ASP A 172 -8.98 4.02 -7.74
C ASP A 172 -8.77 3.24 -9.05
N GLY A 173 -8.11 2.07 -8.95
CA GLY A 173 -7.80 1.22 -10.10
C GLY A 173 -6.84 1.82 -11.15
N GLY A 174 -6.27 3.00 -10.88
CA GLY A 174 -5.48 3.76 -11.85
C GLY A 174 -4.09 4.18 -11.34
N PRO A 175 -3.66 5.43 -11.59
CA PRO A 175 -2.42 5.97 -11.06
C PRO A 175 -2.36 5.88 -9.53
N ASP A 176 -1.15 5.69 -9.02
CA ASP A 176 -0.86 5.66 -7.59
C ASP A 176 0.47 6.37 -7.33
N PHE A 177 0.63 6.88 -6.11
CA PHE A 177 1.90 7.39 -5.61
C PHE A 177 2.51 6.38 -4.64
N GLU A 178 3.70 5.88 -4.98
CA GLU A 178 4.41 4.89 -4.18
C GLU A 178 5.85 5.32 -3.91
N PHE A 179 6.34 4.99 -2.71
CA PHE A 179 7.74 5.13 -2.35
C PHE A 179 8.21 3.96 -1.49
N LYS A 180 9.52 3.74 -1.45
CA LYS A 180 10.18 2.75 -0.60
C LYS A 180 11.04 3.44 0.44
N ASN A 181 10.94 2.99 1.69
CA ASN A 181 11.91 3.38 2.71
C ASN A 181 13.26 2.68 2.42
N ASN A 182 14.18 3.43 1.83
CA ASN A 182 15.54 2.96 1.52
C ASN A 182 16.55 3.16 2.67
N TYR A 183 16.10 3.64 3.84
CA TYR A 183 16.93 3.75 5.03
C TYR A 183 16.98 2.43 5.80
N LYS A 184 17.96 2.32 6.70
CA LYS A 184 18.10 1.21 7.66
C LYS A 184 17.33 1.46 8.96
N LYS A 185 16.52 2.52 9.01
CA LYS A 185 15.69 2.89 10.17
C LYS A 185 14.23 3.11 9.73
N PRO A 186 13.25 2.86 10.61
CA PRO A 186 11.85 3.12 10.28
C PRO A 186 11.62 4.63 10.10
N ILE A 187 10.65 4.98 9.29
CA ILE A 187 10.16 6.36 9.16
C ILE A 187 8.69 6.41 9.53
N ALA A 188 8.22 7.56 10.00
CA ALA A 188 6.81 7.78 10.28
C ALA A 188 6.25 8.97 9.51
N ILE A 189 5.03 8.80 9.01
CA ILE A 189 4.26 9.85 8.35
C ILE A 189 3.35 10.49 9.38
N ARG A 190 3.47 11.81 9.53
CA ARG A 190 2.57 12.61 10.37
C ARG A 190 1.89 13.68 9.54
N VAL A 191 0.58 13.75 9.62
CA VAL A 191 -0.23 14.68 8.83
C VAL A 191 -0.90 15.66 9.76
N VAL A 192 -0.75 16.95 9.45
CA VAL A 192 -1.41 18.03 10.18
C VAL A 192 -2.26 18.81 9.19
N MET A 193 -3.57 18.73 9.38
CA MET A 193 -4.52 19.57 8.66
C MET A 193 -4.93 20.75 9.55
N LYS A 194 -4.83 21.96 9.00
CA LYS A 194 -5.38 23.19 9.56
C LYS A 194 -6.52 23.67 8.66
N GLU A 195 -7.15 24.78 9.04
CA GLU A 195 -8.31 25.34 8.32
C GLU A 195 -8.07 25.57 6.81
N THR A 196 -6.85 25.97 6.42
CA THR A 196 -6.53 26.32 5.03
C THR A 196 -5.24 25.69 4.51
N SER A 197 -4.73 24.67 5.20
CA SER A 197 -3.48 24.02 4.81
C SER A 197 -3.41 22.58 5.28
N ILE A 198 -2.75 21.73 4.49
CA ILE A 198 -2.33 20.39 4.89
C ILE A 198 -0.81 20.33 4.87
N THR A 199 -0.22 19.83 5.95
CA THR A 199 1.22 19.61 6.08
C THR A 199 1.49 18.13 6.30
N VAL A 200 2.40 17.57 5.52
CA VAL A 200 2.91 16.21 5.74
C VAL A 200 4.33 16.30 6.24
N HIS A 201 4.57 15.72 7.40
CA HIS A 201 5.87 15.57 8.02
C HIS A 201 6.35 14.13 7.90
N ILE A 202 7.63 13.96 7.59
CA ILE A 202 8.30 12.67 7.70
C ILE A 202 9.23 12.74 8.91
N TYR A 203 9.06 11.79 9.83
CA TYR A 203 9.87 11.61 11.02
C TYR A 203 10.66 10.31 10.94
N SER A 204 11.72 10.22 11.75
CA SER A 204 12.44 8.98 12.04
C SER A 204 13.07 9.08 13.43
N VAL A 205 13.88 8.07 13.76
CA VAL A 205 14.71 8.04 14.97
C VAL A 205 15.82 9.11 14.92
N PRO A 206 16.29 9.61 16.08
CA PRO A 206 17.33 10.65 16.14
C PRO A 206 18.62 10.33 15.38
N GLU A 207 19.00 9.06 15.31
CA GLU A 207 20.24 8.56 14.72
C GLU A 207 20.20 8.53 13.20
N LEU A 208 19.01 8.64 12.57
CA LEU A 208 18.92 8.64 11.12
C LEU A 208 19.46 9.95 10.55
N GLU A 209 20.48 9.86 9.70
CA GLU A 209 20.93 10.97 8.85
C GLU A 209 20.30 10.88 7.44
N PRO A 210 19.31 11.74 7.13
CA PRO A 210 18.59 11.67 5.86
C PRO A 210 19.39 12.29 4.71
N ASN A 211 19.33 11.67 3.53
CA ASN A 211 19.84 12.25 2.29
C ASN A 211 18.82 13.24 1.70
N LYS A 212 18.72 14.42 2.33
CA LYS A 212 17.70 15.40 1.96
C LYS A 212 17.87 15.91 0.53
N ARG A 213 16.75 16.14 -0.15
CA ARG A 213 16.73 16.74 -1.49
C ARG A 213 16.14 18.14 -1.43
N ILE A 214 16.65 19.01 -2.31
CA ILE A 214 16.08 20.33 -2.54
C ILE A 214 14.82 20.15 -3.39
N VAL A 215 13.69 20.59 -2.84
CA VAL A 215 12.38 20.53 -3.50
C VAL A 215 11.75 21.92 -3.43
N PRO A 216 11.27 22.49 -4.55
CA PRO A 216 10.61 23.78 -4.55
C PRO A 216 9.40 23.84 -3.62
N ASP A 217 9.25 24.94 -2.88
CA ASP A 217 8.08 25.17 -2.03
C ASP A 217 6.79 25.30 -2.84
N ALA A 218 5.66 25.01 -2.18
CA ALA A 218 4.35 25.23 -2.76
C ALA A 218 4.11 26.73 -2.97
N PRO A 219 3.29 27.13 -3.97
CA PRO A 219 2.82 28.50 -4.09
C PRO A 219 2.18 28.97 -2.77
N ASN A 220 2.37 30.25 -2.44
CA ASN A 220 1.77 30.81 -1.24
C ASN A 220 0.24 30.83 -1.37
N LYS A 221 -0.47 30.90 -0.24
CA LYS A 221 -1.96 30.90 -0.21
C LYS A 221 -2.57 31.98 -1.13
N ALA A 222 -1.95 33.15 -1.23
CA ALA A 222 -2.43 34.25 -2.06
C ALA A 222 -2.34 33.98 -3.59
N GLN A 223 -1.47 33.04 -3.99
CA GLN A 223 -1.26 32.67 -5.39
C GLN A 223 -2.15 31.50 -5.84
N ILE A 224 -2.85 30.83 -4.92
CA ILE A 224 -3.72 29.72 -5.27
C ILE A 224 -5.00 30.27 -5.93
N LYS A 225 -5.08 30.10 -7.24
CA LYS A 225 -6.30 30.37 -8.00
C LYS A 225 -7.23 29.17 -7.89
N GLN A 226 -8.51 29.43 -7.62
CA GLN A 226 -9.53 28.39 -7.65
C GLN A 226 -9.68 27.82 -9.06
N GLU A 227 -9.69 26.49 -9.15
CA GLU A 227 -9.95 25.76 -10.38
C GLU A 227 -11.46 25.76 -10.63
N LYS A 228 -11.90 26.49 -11.67
CA LYS A 228 -13.31 26.61 -12.04
C LYS A 228 -13.70 25.58 -13.11
N VAL A 229 -14.83 24.91 -12.89
CA VAL A 229 -15.52 24.12 -13.93
C VAL A 229 -16.03 25.10 -14.99
N LYS A 230 -15.73 24.85 -16.28
CA LYS A 230 -16.03 25.81 -17.37
C LYS A 230 -17.52 25.96 -17.71
N ASP A 231 -18.38 25.05 -17.25
CA ASP A 231 -19.85 25.18 -17.24
C ASP A 231 -20.41 24.02 -16.39
N PRO A 232 -21.05 24.24 -15.23
CA PRO A 232 -21.57 23.15 -14.40
C PRO A 232 -22.81 22.46 -15.00
N THR A 233 -23.41 23.02 -16.07
CA THR A 233 -24.64 22.48 -16.69
C THR A 233 -24.39 21.64 -17.94
N LYS A 234 -23.14 21.57 -18.42
CA LYS A 234 -22.76 20.76 -19.58
C LYS A 234 -21.85 19.61 -19.16
N PRO A 235 -22.06 18.38 -19.68
CA PRO A 235 -21.07 17.31 -19.54
C PRO A 235 -19.77 17.78 -20.21
N ASN A 236 -18.74 17.97 -19.40
CA ASN A 236 -17.37 18.32 -19.82
C ASN A 236 -16.50 17.07 -20.05
N ALA A 237 -16.93 15.91 -19.54
CA ALA A 237 -16.36 14.64 -19.90
C ALA A 237 -17.07 14.12 -21.16
N ASN A 238 -16.35 14.02 -22.28
CA ASN A 238 -16.66 12.98 -23.27
C ASN A 238 -16.36 11.63 -22.59
N LEU A 239 -17.33 11.13 -21.83
CA LEU A 239 -17.41 9.72 -21.48
C LEU A 239 -17.38 8.94 -22.81
N PRO A 240 -16.59 7.86 -22.92
CA PRO A 240 -16.79 6.95 -24.04
C PRO A 240 -18.27 6.61 -24.07
N LYS A 241 -18.94 6.86 -25.21
CA LYS A 241 -20.25 6.24 -25.44
C LYS A 241 -20.00 4.76 -25.29
N ASP A 242 -20.85 4.09 -24.52
CA ASP A 242 -20.85 2.63 -24.36
C ASP A 242 -20.39 2.00 -25.68
N ASP A 243 -19.21 1.38 -25.67
CA ASP A 243 -18.83 0.49 -26.75
C ASP A 243 -19.97 -0.50 -26.79
N LYS A 244 -20.82 -0.36 -27.81
CA LYS A 244 -21.91 -1.25 -28.09
C LYS A 244 -21.31 -2.64 -28.00
N ILE A 245 -21.75 -3.40 -27.01
CA ILE A 245 -21.56 -4.84 -26.98
C ILE A 245 -22.05 -5.31 -28.35
N ASN A 246 -21.10 -5.62 -29.23
CA ASN A 246 -21.36 -6.09 -30.56
C ASN A 246 -21.82 -7.55 -30.40
N ASN A 247 -23.13 -7.73 -30.21
CA ASN A 247 -23.79 -9.04 -30.19
C ASN A 247 -23.87 -9.63 -31.62
N ASN A 248 -22.73 -9.72 -32.31
CA ASN A 248 -22.57 -10.45 -33.56
C ASN A 248 -21.45 -11.49 -33.42
N ASP A 249 -21.48 -12.23 -32.32
CA ASP A 249 -20.85 -13.55 -32.24
C ASP A 249 -21.94 -14.61 -32.48
N PRO A 250 -21.92 -15.37 -33.58
CA PRO A 250 -23.00 -16.29 -33.93
C PRO A 250 -23.05 -17.57 -33.09
N ASP A 251 -22.17 -17.76 -32.10
CA ASP A 251 -22.00 -19.05 -31.39
C ASP A 251 -22.60 -19.14 -29.97
N LYS A 252 -23.68 -18.41 -29.67
CA LYS A 252 -24.51 -18.68 -28.48
C LYS A 252 -26.01 -18.62 -28.76
N LYS A 253 -26.50 -19.64 -29.46
CA LYS A 253 -27.86 -20.14 -29.24
C LYS A 253 -27.80 -21.09 -28.05
N ASP A 254 -28.48 -20.76 -26.96
CA ASP A 254 -29.76 -21.38 -26.62
C ASP A 254 -30.14 -21.06 -25.17
N GLN A 255 -31.45 -20.90 -24.95
CA GLN A 255 -32.17 -20.95 -23.68
C GLN A 255 -32.09 -19.73 -22.75
N ASN A 256 -33.02 -18.81 -22.99
CA ASN A 256 -33.63 -18.01 -21.94
C ASN A 256 -35.11 -18.39 -21.90
N GLN A 257 -35.55 -19.17 -20.92
CA GLN A 257 -36.96 -19.26 -20.55
C GLN A 257 -37.12 -19.31 -19.03
N ASP A 258 -37.71 -18.23 -18.56
CA ASP A 258 -38.80 -18.19 -17.59
C ASP A 258 -38.53 -18.10 -16.08
N ALA A 259 -39.40 -17.24 -15.53
CA ALA A 259 -40.01 -17.27 -14.21
C ALA A 259 -39.30 -16.53 -13.05
N GLN A 260 -39.74 -15.28 -12.88
CA GLN A 260 -40.51 -14.82 -11.71
C GLN A 260 -40.07 -15.36 -10.32
N ASN A 261 -39.55 -14.43 -9.51
CA ASN A 261 -39.44 -14.49 -8.04
C ASN A 261 -40.84 -14.67 -7.40
N PRO A 262 -41.02 -15.39 -6.26
CA PRO A 262 -40.88 -14.72 -4.94
C PRO A 262 -40.42 -15.58 -3.74
N SER A 263 -39.72 -14.92 -2.79
CA SER A 263 -39.82 -15.05 -1.31
C SER A 263 -39.25 -16.25 -0.52
N GLN A 264 -38.11 -15.99 0.17
CA GLN A 264 -37.82 -16.22 1.63
C GLN A 264 -37.76 -17.68 2.22
N PRO A 265 -37.23 -17.92 3.46
CA PRO A 265 -35.84 -18.37 3.70
C PRO A 265 -35.74 -19.69 4.52
N ASN A 266 -34.59 -20.38 4.56
CA ASN A 266 -34.29 -21.40 5.58
C ASN A 266 -32.77 -21.43 5.80
N GLN A 267 -32.27 -21.08 6.99
CA GLN A 267 -32.17 -21.87 8.23
C GLN A 267 -31.12 -22.99 8.17
N ASP A 268 -30.16 -22.82 9.08
CA ASP A 268 -29.02 -23.65 9.48
C ASP A 268 -29.44 -25.07 9.90
N PRO A 269 -28.54 -26.07 9.81
CA PRO A 269 -28.33 -26.88 11.01
C PRO A 269 -26.86 -27.27 11.28
N GLN A 270 -26.45 -26.89 12.49
CA GLN A 270 -25.49 -27.45 13.46
C GLN A 270 -24.86 -28.86 13.19
N LYS A 271 -23.53 -28.91 13.45
CA LYS A 271 -22.68 -30.05 13.94
C LYS A 271 -23.24 -30.59 15.30
N PRO A 272 -22.73 -31.68 15.98
CA PRO A 272 -21.55 -32.55 15.75
C PRO A 272 -21.70 -34.05 16.11
N THR A 273 -20.66 -34.88 15.91
CA THR A 273 -20.08 -35.84 16.90
C THR A 273 -18.93 -36.69 16.32
N GLU A 274 -18.13 -37.25 17.23
CA GLU A 274 -16.75 -37.77 17.12
C GLU A 274 -16.68 -39.34 17.12
N PRO A 275 -15.50 -40.00 17.16
CA PRO A 275 -15.18 -41.24 16.42
C PRO A 275 -15.24 -42.53 17.24
N ASN A 276 -15.07 -43.71 16.60
CA ASN A 276 -14.63 -44.91 17.30
C ASN A 276 -13.74 -45.85 16.46
N GLN A 277 -12.83 -46.54 17.18
CA GLN A 277 -11.77 -47.44 16.74
C GLN A 277 -12.24 -48.91 16.65
N ASP A 278 -11.41 -49.75 16.00
CA ASP A 278 -10.92 -51.08 16.46
C ASP A 278 -10.99 -52.33 15.53
N ILE A 279 -9.77 -52.80 15.20
CA ILE A 279 -9.19 -54.18 15.37
C ILE A 279 -9.47 -55.33 14.34
N LYS A 280 -8.41 -55.60 13.53
CA LYS A 280 -7.62 -56.85 13.22
C LYS A 280 -8.31 -58.21 12.81
N PRO A 281 -7.55 -59.32 12.54
CA PRO A 281 -6.59 -59.62 11.45
C PRO A 281 -6.81 -61.03 10.80
N VAL A 282 -6.12 -61.41 9.70
CA VAL A 282 -5.93 -62.84 9.32
C VAL A 282 -4.56 -63.09 8.62
N ASP A 283 -3.84 -64.08 9.20
CA ASP A 283 -2.66 -64.90 8.80
C ASP A 283 -2.76 -65.60 7.41
N GLN A 284 -1.83 -66.34 6.81
CA GLN A 284 -0.38 -66.64 6.85
C GLN A 284 -0.06 -67.43 5.55
N ASP A 285 1.22 -67.37 5.16
CA ASP A 285 2.10 -68.20 4.30
C ASP A 285 1.75 -69.72 4.10
N PRO A 286 2.35 -70.55 3.19
CA PRO A 286 3.82 -70.72 3.01
C PRO A 286 4.41 -71.22 1.65
N ASN A 287 5.77 -71.26 1.62
CA ASN A 287 6.75 -72.02 0.78
C ASN A 287 7.55 -71.21 -0.28
N GLY A 288 8.89 -71.27 -0.34
CA GLY A 288 9.87 -72.04 0.43
C GLY A 288 11.34 -71.81 0.02
N GLN A 289 12.25 -72.11 0.95
CA GLN A 289 13.57 -72.80 0.85
C GLN A 289 14.57 -72.43 -0.28
N LYS A 290 15.91 -72.44 -0.14
CA LYS A 290 16.93 -72.62 0.93
C LYS A 290 18.32 -72.47 0.24
N SER A 291 19.37 -72.39 1.07
CA SER A 291 20.77 -72.86 0.83
C SER A 291 21.76 -71.92 0.13
N THR A 292 23.04 -71.80 0.47
CA THR A 292 23.93 -72.12 1.62
C THR A 292 25.29 -71.47 1.30
N ASN A 293 26.00 -71.03 2.33
CA ASN A 293 27.43 -70.65 2.34
C ASN A 293 28.34 -71.83 1.94
N PRO A 294 29.63 -71.60 1.60
CA PRO A 294 30.69 -71.28 2.58
C PRO A 294 31.17 -69.83 2.54
#